data_AF-A0A2T4IDN6-F1
#
_entry.id   AF-A0A2T4IDN6-F1
#
_cell.length_a   1.000
_cell.length_b   1.000
_cell.length_c   1.000
_cell.angle_alpha   90.00
_cell.angle_beta   90.00
_cell.angle_gamma   90.00
#
_symmetry.space_group_name_H-M   'P 1'
#
loop_
_entity.id
_entity.type
_entity.pdbx_description
1 polymer ?
#
loop_
_entity_poly.entity_id
_entity_poly.type
_entity_poly.pdbx_seq_one_letter_code
_entity_poly.pdbx_strand_id
1 'polypeptide(L)' 'METPSTTTPRGAFTVAEFCKAHSFTKVLFYKLIKEGRGPRIMKVGSRTLISIEAAADWRRQMEDCAALMPSRRSKH' A
#
# COMPACT_ATOMS: atom_id res chain seq x y z
N MET A 1 -22.33 23.74 -9.42
CA MET A 1 -21.90 23.88 -8.02
C MET A 1 -20.97 22.71 -7.71
N GLU A 2 -19.67 22.90 -7.90
CA GLU A 2 -18.67 21.89 -7.55
C GLU A 2 -18.32 22.12 -6.09
N THR A 3 -18.76 21.21 -5.22
CA THR A 3 -18.38 21.22 -3.81
C THR A 3 -16.97 20.64 -3.69
N PRO A 4 -15.97 21.38 -3.16
CA PRO A 4 -14.71 20.77 -2.81
C PRO A 4 -14.96 19.92 -1.57
N SER A 5 -15.09 18.61 -1.74
CA SER A 5 -15.20 17.69 -0.61
C SER A 5 -13.85 17.68 0.11
N THR A 6 -13.77 18.42 1.21
CA THR A 6 -12.65 18.44 2.14
C THR A 6 -12.33 17.01 2.57
N THR A 7 -11.29 16.44 1.94
CA THR A 7 -10.80 15.11 2.30
C THR A 7 -10.04 15.25 3.61
N THR A 8 -10.76 15.07 4.73
CA THR A 8 -10.13 14.87 6.03
C THR A 8 -9.04 13.79 5.88
N PRO A 9 -7.79 14.07 6.27
CA PRO A 9 -6.70 13.11 6.10
C PRO A 9 -7.01 11.84 6.91
N ARG A 10 -7.16 10.71 6.21
CA ARG A 10 -7.45 9.42 6.84
C ARG A 10 -6.21 8.94 7.59
N GLY A 11 -6.26 8.75 8.91
CA GLY A 11 -5.10 8.28 9.68
C GLY A 11 -4.56 6.90 9.28
N ALA A 12 -5.41 6.04 8.69
CA ALA A 12 -5.03 4.72 8.22
C ALA A 12 -5.88 4.27 7.02
N PHE A 13 -5.34 3.32 6.26
CA PHE A 13 -5.99 2.62 5.15
C PHE A 13 -6.41 1.23 5.58
N THR A 14 -7.56 0.75 5.10
CA THR A 14 -7.80 -0.69 5.02
C THR A 14 -6.94 -1.32 3.93
N VAL A 15 -6.76 -2.65 3.97
CA VAL A 15 -6.07 -3.38 2.89
C VAL A 15 -6.70 -3.10 1.52
N ALA A 16 -8.03 -3.01 1.45
CA ALA A 16 -8.74 -2.73 0.19
C ALA A 16 -8.46 -1.32 -0.34
N GLU A 17 -8.50 -0.31 0.52
CA GLU A 17 -8.17 1.07 0.14
C GLU A 17 -6.72 1.21 -0.28
N PHE A 18 -5.79 0.57 0.44
CA PHE A 18 -4.37 0.59 0.11
C PHE A 18 -4.11 -0.05 -1.27
N CYS A 19 -4.69 -1.22 -1.52
CA CYS A 19 -4.63 -1.88 -2.83
C CYS A 19 -5.15 -0.97 -3.96
N LYS A 20 -6.27 -0.28 -3.73
CA LYS A 20 -6.88 0.64 -4.70
C LYS A 20 -6.01 1.88 -4.93
N ALA A 21 -5.43 2.46 -3.88
CA ALA A 21 -4.58 3.65 -3.97
C ALA A 21 -3.26 3.40 -4.72
N HIS A 22 -2.79 2.15 -4.71
CA HIS A 22 -1.53 1.74 -5.33
C HIS A 22 -1.68 0.82 -6.55
N SER A 23 -2.90 0.69 -7.08
CA SER A 23 -3.21 -0.08 -8.29
C SER A 23 -2.69 -1.53 -8.29
N PHE A 24 -2.84 -2.26 -7.18
CA PHE A 24 -2.53 -3.70 -7.13
C PHE A 24 -3.60 -4.53 -6.44
N THR A 25 -3.55 -5.85 -6.64
CA THR A 25 -4.54 -6.79 -6.10
C THR A 25 -4.26 -7.15 -4.64
N LYS A 26 -5.31 -7.50 -3.89
CA LYS A 26 -5.18 -8.04 -2.52
C LYS A 26 -4.29 -9.28 -2.48
N VAL A 27 -4.30 -10.09 -3.54
CA VAL A 27 -3.43 -11.27 -3.65
C VAL A 27 -1.96 -10.86 -3.66
N LEU A 28 -1.59 -9.84 -4.44
CA LEU A 28 -0.22 -9.31 -4.45
C LEU A 28 0.15 -8.74 -3.08
N PHE A 29 -0.76 -8.00 -2.44
CA PHE A 29 -0.55 -7.48 -1.08
C PHE A 29 -0.13 -8.58 -0.10
N TYR A 30 -0.93 -9.64 0.01
CA TYR A 30 -0.63 -10.72 0.95
C TYR A 30 0.63 -11.51 0.57
N LYS A 31 0.93 -11.61 -0.72
CA LYS A 31 2.20 -12.16 -1.19
C LYS A 31 3.38 -11.32 -0.68
N LEU A 32 3.34 -10.00 -0.87
CA LEU A 32 4.39 -9.08 -0.38
C LEU A 32 4.54 -9.15 1.15
N ILE A 33 3.44 -9.22 1.89
CA ILE A 33 3.46 -9.38 3.35
C ILE A 33 4.15 -10.69 3.74
N LYS A 34 3.83 -11.80 3.08
CA LYS A 34 4.47 -13.11 3.32
C LYS A 34 5.96 -13.09 2.97
N GLU A 35 6.34 -12.35 1.93
CA GLU A 35 7.73 -12.16 1.50
C GLU A 35 8.50 -11.15 2.39
N GLY A 36 7.87 -10.53 3.39
CA GLY A 36 8.49 -9.51 4.24
C GLY A 36 8.72 -8.16 3.55
N ARG A 37 8.10 -7.95 2.38
CA ARG A 37 8.23 -6.77 1.52
C ARG A 37 6.97 -5.89 1.50
N GLY A 38 5.96 -6.24 2.27
CA GLY A 38 4.73 -5.46 2.40
C GLY A 38 4.87 -4.32 3.41
N PRO A 39 3.92 -3.37 3.45
CA PRO A 39 3.92 -2.31 4.46
C PRO A 39 3.69 -2.89 5.85
N ARG A 40 4.04 -2.11 6.88
CA ARG A 40 3.68 -2.45 8.25
C ARG A 40 2.15 -2.43 8.39
N ILE A 41 1.61 -3.52 8.95
CA ILE A 41 0.18 -3.67 9.23
C ILE A 41 -0.08 -3.56 10.72
N MET A 42 -1.22 -2.97 11.09
CA MET A 42 -1.77 -3.04 12.44
C MET A 42 -3.04 -3.90 12.42
N LYS A 43 -3.19 -4.77 13.41
CA LYS A 43 -4.42 -5.54 13.64
C LYS A 43 -5.23 -4.85 14.73
N VAL A 44 -6.43 -4.40 14.39
CA VAL A 44 -7.37 -3.73 15.31
C VAL A 44 -8.68 -4.52 15.31
N GLY A 45 -8.84 -5.41 16.29
CA GLY A 45 -9.92 -6.37 16.32
C GLY A 45 -9.91 -7.27 15.08
N SER A 46 -11.02 -7.29 14.34
CA SER A 46 -11.14 -8.04 13.08
C SER A 46 -10.56 -7.32 11.86
N ARG A 47 -10.12 -6.07 12.01
CA ARG A 47 -9.66 -5.23 10.90
C ARG A 47 -8.13 -5.24 10.80
N THR A 48 -7.63 -5.32 9.57
CA THR A 48 -6.23 -5.05 9.25
C THR A 48 -6.13 -3.66 8.63
N LEU A 49 -5.39 -2.78 9.28
CA LEU A 49 -5.19 -1.39 8.88
C LEU A 49 -3.71 -1.12 8.60
N ILE A 50 -3.44 -0.09 7.82
CA ILE A 50 -2.11 0.35 7.41
C ILE A 50 -2.06 1.85 7.68
N SER A 51 -1.23 2.30 8.64
CA SER A 51 -1.07 3.74 8.91
C SER A 51 -0.57 4.47 7.67
N ILE A 52 -0.88 5.76 7.53
CA ILE A 52 -0.28 6.58 6.45
C ILE A 52 1.25 6.50 6.49
N GLU A 53 1.84 6.53 7.69
CA GLU A 53 3.28 6.47 7.87
C GLU A 53 3.86 5.14 7.38
N ALA A 54 3.17 4.03 7.66
CA ALA A 54 3.55 2.71 7.17
C ALA A 54 3.46 2.59 5.64
N ALA A 55 2.43 3.20 5.05
CA ALA A 55 2.29 3.30 3.60
C ALA A 55 3.40 4.16 2.97
N ALA A 56 3.77 5.27 3.60
CA ALA A 56 4.84 6.17 3.14
C ALA A 56 6.21 5.50 3.23
N ASP A 57 6.50 4.82 4.33
CA ASP A 57 7.72 4.06 4.53
C ASP A 57 7.86 2.93 3.49
N TRP A 58 6.78 2.20 3.25
CA TRP A 58 6.77 1.15 2.21
C TRP A 58 7.01 1.69 0.81
N ARG A 59 6.43 2.84 0.45
CA ARG A 59 6.71 3.48 -0.85
C ARG A 59 8.20 3.77 -1.02
N ARG A 60 8.84 4.32 0.02
CA ARG A 60 10.28 4.59 0.01
C ARG A 60 11.10 3.31 -0.16
N GLN A 61 10.74 2.25 0.58
CA GLN A 61 11.38 0.94 0.41
C GLN A 61 11.22 0.38 -1.01
N MET A 62 10.05 0.57 -1.63
CA MET A 62 9.80 0.14 -3.01
C MET A 62 10.56 0.97 -4.03
N GLU A 63 10.69 2.28 -3.81
CA GLU A 63 11.51 3.17 -4.64
C GLU A 63 13.00 2.78 -4.56
N ASP A 64 13.50 2.48 -3.36
CA ASP A 64 14.87 2.02 -3.15
C ASP A 64 15.11 0.62 -3.75
N CYS A 65 14.17 -0.31 -3.54
CA CYS A 65 14.22 -1.64 -4.13
C CYS A 65 14.10 -1.61 -5.67
N ALA A 66 13.32 -0.68 -6.24
CA ALA A 66 13.25 -0.47 -7.68
C ALA A 66 14.54 0.15 -8.23
N ALA A 67 15.20 1.04 -7.46
CA ALA A 67 16.53 1.51 -7.80
C ALA A 67 17.56 0.36 -7.84
N LEU A 68 17.37 -0.66 -6.99
CA LEU A 68 18.22 -1.85 -6.92
C LEU A 68 17.80 -2.99 -7.89
N MET A 69 16.57 -2.98 -8.41
CA MET A 69 16.06 -3.99 -9.34
C MET A 69 15.26 -3.37 -10.49
N PRO A 70 15.84 -3.25 -11.70
CA PRO A 70 15.08 -2.81 -12.87
C PRO A 70 13.97 -3.82 -13.18
N SER A 71 12.78 -3.28 -13.44
CA SER A 71 11.55 -4.01 -13.70
C SER A 71 11.75 -5.15 -14.69
N ARG A 72 11.54 -6.39 -14.24
CA ARG A 72 11.43 -7.57 -15.09
C ARG A 72 10.13 -7.45 -15.89
N ARG A 73 10.16 -6.70 -16.99
CA ARG A 73 9.05 -6.62 -17.94
C ARG A 73 8.92 -7.99 -18.61
N SER A 74 7.98 -8.81 -18.17
CA SER A 74 7.51 -9.96 -18.94
C SER A 74 6.30 -9.55 -19.78
N LYS A 75 6.48 -9.68 -21.11
CA LYS A 75 5.43 -9.73 -22.14
C LYS A 75 4.25 -10.59 -21.69
N HIS A 76 3.02 -10.19 -22.04
CA HIS A 76 2.14 -10.91 -22.96
C HIS A 76 1.15 -9.91 -23.57
#